data_AF-A0AAU9CWN1-F1
#
_entry.id   AF-A0AAU9CWN1-F1
#
_cell.length_a   1.000
_cell.length_b   1.000
_cell.length_c   1.000
_cell.angle_alpha   90.00
_cell.angle_beta   90.00
_cell.angle_gamma   90.00
#
_symmetry.space_group_name_H-M   'P 1'
#
loop_
_entity.id
_entity.type
_entity.pdbx_description
1 polymer ?
#
loop_
_entity_poly.entity_id
_entity_poly.type
_entity_poly.pdbx_seq_one_letter_code
_entity_poly.pdbx_strand_id
1 'polypeptide(L)' 'MGVDFSVSALLLNEHGYDVIGFFMKNWDDTDDEGGCTATEYYEDVKRVADQIGIPCFRSTLRSNIGI' A
#
# COMPACT_ATOMS: atom_id res chain seq x y z
N MET A 1 -2.11 -8.09 -5.83
CA MET A 1 -1.62 -7.11 -6.82
C MET A 1 -0.58 -6.25 -6.12
N GLY A 2 0.64 -6.13 -6.64
CA GLY A 2 1.72 -5.44 -5.91
C GLY A 2 3.11 -5.54 -6.55
N VAL A 3 3.30 -6.47 -7.49
CA VAL A 3 4.58 -6.66 -8.20
C VAL A 3 4.94 -5.42 -9.01
N ASP A 4 3.99 -4.82 -9.73
CA ASP A 4 4.26 -3.62 -10.53
C ASP A 4 4.67 -2.41 -9.68
N PHE A 5 4.10 -2.30 -8.47
CA PHE A 5 4.47 -1.27 -7.50
C PHE A 5 5.90 -1.49 -6.98
N SER A 6 6.27 -2.73 -6.63
CA SER A 6 7.62 -3.04 -6.16
C SER A 6 8.70 -2.79 -7.21
N VAL A 7 8.44 -3.12 -8.49
CA VAL A 7 9.40 -2.90 -9.58
C VAL A 7 9.54 -1.40 -9.85
N SER A 8 8.43 -0.66 -9.88
CA SER A 8 8.47 0.79 -10.10
C SER A 8 9.21 1.53 -8.97
N ALA A 9 8.94 1.14 -7.72
CA ALA A 9 9.59 1.74 -6.55
C ALA A 9 11.10 1.43 -6.51
N LEU A 10 11.49 0.21 -6.86
CA LEU A 10 12.90 -0.19 -6.94
C LEU A 10 13.64 0.62 -7.99
N LEU A 11 13.09 0.72 -9.21
CA LEU A 11 13.71 1.47 -10.31
C LEU A 11 13.89 2.96 -9.95
N LEU A 12 12.87 3.59 -9.37
CA LEU A 12 12.96 5.00 -8.98
C LEU A 12 13.99 5.21 -7.86
N ASN A 13 14.09 4.29 -6.90
CA ASN A 13 15.11 4.33 -5.85
C ASN A 13 16.53 4.16 -6.43
N GLU A 14 16.74 3.24 -7.37
CA GLU A 14 18.02 3.05 -8.07
C GLU A 14 18.45 4.28 -8.88
N HIS A 15 17.47 5.03 -9.41
CA HIS A 15 17.72 6.29 -10.10
C HIS A 15 17.94 7.50 -9.17
N GLY A 16 17.97 7.29 -7.85
CA GLY A 16 18.26 8.32 -6.85
C GLY A 16 17.11 9.26 -6.54
N TYR A 17 15.87 8.87 -6.86
CA TYR A 17 14.67 9.63 -6.46
C TYR A 17 14.28 9.29 -5.02
N ASP A 18 13.71 10.27 -4.32
CA ASP A 18 13.08 10.04 -3.02
C ASP A 18 11.68 9.45 -3.23
N VAL A 19 11.55 8.14 -2.99
CA VAL A 19 10.34 7.38 -3.30
C VAL A 19 9.58 7.06 -2.02
N ILE A 20 8.30 7.41 -1.99
CA ILE A 20 7.39 7.09 -0.89
C ILE A 20 6.25 6.23 -1.42
N GLY A 21 6.01 5.10 -0.76
CA GLY A 21 4.88 4.23 -1.04
C GLY A 21 3.60 4.67 -0.33
N PHE A 22 2.48 4.69 -1.05
CA PHE A 22 1.17 4.97 -0.46
C PHE A 22 0.15 3.90 -0.85
N PHE A 23 -0.31 3.13 0.14
CA PHE A 23 -1.35 2.12 -0.01
C PHE A 23 -2.70 2.72 0.39
N MET A 24 -3.67 2.68 -0.52
CA MET A 24 -5.00 3.23 -0.29
C MET A 24 -6.03 2.10 -0.27
N LYS A 25 -6.71 1.90 0.87
CA LYS A 25 -7.89 1.02 0.92
C LYS A 25 -9.06 1.81 0.34
N ASN A 26 -9.41 1.54 -0.92
CA ASN A 26 -10.47 2.25 -1.66
C ASN A 26 -11.84 1.54 -1.62
N TRP A 27 -11.88 0.29 -1.19
CA TRP A 27 -13.12 -0.49 -1.11
C TRP A 27 -13.29 -1.03 0.29
N ASP A 28 -14.46 -0.81 0.90
CA ASP A 28 -14.78 -1.33 2.21
C ASP A 28 -15.39 -2.72 2.07
N ASP A 29 -14.54 -3.73 1.85
CA ASP A 29 -14.91 -5.15 1.88
C ASP A 29 -15.16 -5.58 3.33
N THR A 30 -16.07 -4.93 4.03
CA THR A 30 -16.77 -5.55 5.16
C THR A 30 -17.84 -6.47 4.58
N ASP A 31 -17.41 -7.54 3.92
CA ASP A 31 -18.26 -8.72 3.81
C ASP A 31 -18.24 -9.42 5.19
N ASP A 32 -19.39 -9.91 5.61
CA ASP A 32 -19.72 -10.49 6.93
C ASP A 32 -18.86 -11.71 7.36
N GLU A 33 -17.81 -12.06 6.61
CA GLU A 33 -16.92 -13.20 6.84
C GLU A 33 -15.51 -12.80 7.29
N GLY A 34 -15.34 -11.69 8.02
CA GLY A 34 -14.23 -11.48 8.98
C GLY A 34 -12.76 -11.52 8.48
N GLY A 35 -12.51 -11.83 7.21
CA GLY A 35 -11.19 -11.94 6.60
C GLY A 35 -10.92 -10.71 5.76
N CYS A 36 -10.27 -9.70 6.35
CA CYS A 36 -9.95 -8.48 5.62
C CYS A 36 -8.71 -8.72 4.74
N THR A 37 -8.91 -9.19 3.50
CA THR A 37 -7.85 -9.43 2.50
C THR A 37 -6.96 -8.20 2.27
N ALA A 38 -7.51 -7.00 2.47
CA ALA A 38 -6.79 -5.73 2.39
C ALA A 38 -5.67 -5.58 3.44
N THR A 39 -5.78 -6.23 4.61
CA THR A 39 -4.73 -6.22 5.63
C THR A 39 -3.54 -7.07 5.19
N GLU A 40 -3.80 -8.26 4.67
CA GLU A 40 -2.74 -9.16 4.16
C GLU A 40 -2.00 -8.52 2.97
N TYR A 41 -2.73 -7.89 2.04
CA TYR A 41 -2.11 -7.14 0.95
C TYR A 41 -1.23 -5.99 1.43
N TYR A 42 -1.65 -5.28 2.48
CA TYR A 42 -0.81 -4.22 3.05
C TYR A 42 0.46 -4.78 3.70
N GLU A 43 0.37 -5.90 4.41
CA GLU A 43 1.53 -6.54 5.02
C GLU A 43 2.56 -7.00 3.98
N ASP A 44 2.10 -7.55 2.86
CA ASP A 44 2.98 -7.93 1.75
C ASP A 44 3.67 -6.72 1.13
N VAL A 45 2.93 -5.63 0.87
CA VAL A 45 3.52 -4.39 0.34
C VAL A 45 4.52 -3.79 1.31
N LYS A 46 4.21 -3.78 2.61
CA LYS A 46 5.12 -3.28 3.64
C LYS A 46 6.41 -4.11 3.70
N ARG A 47 6.31 -5.44 3.63
CA ARG A 47 7.49 -6.32 3.64
C ARG A 47 8.43 -6.02 2.47
N VAL A 48 7.88 -5.78 1.29
CA VAL A 48 8.67 -5.43 0.10
C VAL A 48 9.27 -4.02 0.22
N ALA A 49 8.52 -3.06 0.75
CA ALA A 49 9.01 -1.71 1.00
C ALA A 49 10.17 -1.71 2.01
N ASP A 50 10.07 -2.50 3.08
CA ASP A 50 11.12 -2.68 4.09
C ASP A 50 12.39 -3.32 3.48
N GLN A 51 12.24 -4.25 2.52
CA GLN A 51 13.36 -4.85 1.80
C GLN A 51 14.08 -3.86 0.85
N ILE A 52 13.35 -2.93 0.25
CA ILE A 52 13.88 -1.92 -0.67
C ILE A 52 14.38 -0.68 0.09
N GLY A 53 14.01 -0.53 1.36
CA GLY A 53 14.41 0.60 2.21
C GLY A 53 13.60 1.87 1.98
N ILE A 54 12.37 1.74 1.46
CA ILE A 54 11.48 2.88 1.19
C ILE A 54 10.35 2.97 2.22
N PRO A 55 9.97 4.18 2.67
CA PRO A 55 8.85 4.36 3.57
C PRO A 55 7.52 4.03 2.87
N CYS A 56 6.67 3.22 3.51
CA CYS A 56 5.33 2.88 3.03
C CYS A 56 4.26 3.29 4.03
N PHE A 57 3.28 4.06 3.58
CA PHE A 57 2.15 4.54 4.37
C PHE A 57 0.86 3.89 3.88
N ARG A 58 -0.09 3.65 4.79
CA ARG A 58 -1.46 3.25 4.46
C ARG A 58 -2.45 4.30 4.91
N SER A 59 -3.38 4.65 4.03
CA SER A 59 -4.57 5.39 4.38
C SER A 59 -5.83 4.64 3.94
N THR A 60 -6.89 4.78 4.72
CA THR A 60 -8.21 4.27 4.39
C THR A 60 -9.06 5.45 4.00
N LEU A 61 -9.66 5.40 2.81
CA LEU A 61 -10.60 6.41 2.36
C LEU A 61 -11.91 6.23 3.13
N ARG A 62 -12.00 6.83 4.32
CA ARG A 62 -13.26 6.94 5.04
C ARG A 62 -14.02 8.12 4.48
N SER A 63 -15.09 7.85 3.74
CA SER A 63 -16.08 8.84 3.31
C SER A 63 -16.76 9.45 4.54
N ASN A 64 -16.09 10.41 5.17
CA ASN A 64 -16.70 11.35 6.10
C ASN A 64 -16.24 12.76 5.73
N ILE A 65 -16.52 13.14 4.48
CA ILE A 65 -16.65 14.54 4.11
C ILE A 65 -18.05 14.96 4.53
N GLY A 66 -18.17 15.51 5.73
CA GLY A 66 -19.36 16.25 6.15
C GLY A 66 -19.51 17.48 5.26
N ILE A 67 -20.48 17.42 4.34
CA ILE A 67 -21.10 18.57 3.68
C ILE A 67 -22.60 18.49 3.96
#